data_AF-A0A1T4R7T3-F1
#
_entry.id   AF-A0A1T4R7T3-F1
#
_cell.length_a   1.000
_cell.length_b   1.000
_cell.length_c   1.000
_cell.angle_alpha   90.00
_cell.angle_beta   90.00
_cell.angle_gamma   90.00
#
_symmetry.space_group_name_H-M   'P 1'
#
loop_
_entity.id
_entity.type
_entity.pdbx_description
1 polymer ?
#
loop_
_entity_poly.entity_id
_entity_poly.type
_entity_poly.pdbx_seq_one_letter_code
_entity_poly.pdbx_strand_id
1 'polypeptide(L)'
;MSDPKPFPSVVPGRRGRSRAHAAGHAAAARLQAAHPRTLIWYGETSGWFYAMDTSGLPISPRLDTLARLLWQRAGGHHRGVGAR
;
A
#
# COMPACT_ATOMS: atom_id res chain seq x y z
N MET A 1 -12.34 -34.41 -8.29
CA MET A 1 -12.77 -33.23 -7.51
C MET A 1 -11.76 -33.04 -6.42
N SER A 2 -10.91 -32.02 -6.50
CA SER A 2 -9.86 -31.78 -5.49
C SER A 2 -10.43 -30.92 -4.36
N ASP A 3 -10.28 -31.38 -3.13
CA ASP A 3 -10.65 -30.63 -1.92
C ASP A 3 -9.99 -29.24 -1.89
N PRO A 4 -10.72 -28.17 -1.52
CA PRO A 4 -10.10 -26.88 -1.30
C PRO A 4 -9.17 -26.96 -0.08
N LYS A 5 -7.88 -26.72 -0.31
CA LYS A 5 -6.84 -26.60 0.72
C LYS A 5 -7.31 -25.63 1.81
N PRO A 6 -7.37 -26.03 3.09
CA PRO A 6 -7.82 -25.13 4.15
C PRO A 6 -6.86 -23.93 4.25
N PHE A 7 -7.41 -22.73 4.18
CA PHE A 7 -6.68 -21.51 4.51
C PHE A 7 -6.25 -21.60 5.98
N PRO A 8 -4.97 -21.34 6.32
CA PRO A 8 -4.53 -21.42 7.70
C PRO A 8 -5.36 -20.44 8.55
N SER A 9 -5.92 -20.99 9.64
CA SER A 9 -6.79 -20.29 10.58
C SER A 9 -6.16 -18.98 11.04
N VAL A 10 -6.88 -17.87 10.81
CA VAL A 10 -6.53 -16.56 11.35
C VAL A 10 -6.67 -16.64 12.87
N VAL A 11 -5.54 -16.65 13.59
CA VAL A 11 -5.55 -16.51 15.05
C VAL A 11 -6.10 -15.11 15.37
N PRO A 12 -7.29 -15.01 16.02
CA PRO A 12 -7.86 -13.72 16.36
C PRO A 12 -7.05 -13.14 17.54
N GLY A 13 -6.08 -12.29 17.22
CA GLY A 13 -5.19 -11.67 18.20
C GLY A 13 -3.98 -10.94 17.60
N ARG A 14 -3.56 -11.32 16.39
CA ARG A 14 -2.52 -10.61 15.61
C ARG A 14 -3.16 -9.87 14.43
N ARG A 15 -3.83 -8.75 14.67
CA ARG A 15 -4.20 -7.84 13.58
C ARG A 15 -2.92 -7.20 13.02
N GLY A 16 -2.38 -7.75 11.93
CA GLY A 16 -1.41 -7.05 11.08
C GLY A 16 0.01 -6.90 11.62
N ARG A 17 0.51 -7.84 12.44
CA ARG A 17 1.89 -7.77 12.99
C ARG A 17 2.61 -9.12 12.92
N SER A 18 2.44 -9.86 11.83
CA SER A 18 3.34 -10.98 11.60
C SER A 18 4.75 -10.46 11.35
N ARG A 19 5.77 -11.02 12.02
CA ARG A 19 7.18 -10.67 11.74
C ARG A 19 7.54 -10.89 10.27
N ALA A 20 6.88 -11.85 9.62
CA ALA A 20 7.05 -12.15 8.20
C ALA A 20 6.67 -10.98 7.27
N HIS A 21 5.77 -10.09 7.71
CA HIS A 21 5.27 -8.97 6.91
C HIS A 21 5.82 -7.60 7.35
N ALA A 22 6.80 -7.58 8.27
CA ALA A 22 7.36 -6.35 8.82
C ALA A 22 7.92 -5.40 7.73
N ALA A 23 8.53 -5.95 6.68
CA ALA A 23 9.05 -5.17 5.56
C ALA A 23 7.93 -4.46 4.77
N GLY A 24 6.81 -5.15 4.52
CA GLY A 24 5.64 -4.57 3.84
C GLY A 24 5.01 -3.44 4.65
N HIS A 25 4.84 -3.67 5.96
CA HIS A 25 4.34 -2.63 6.88
C HIS A 25 5.28 -1.43 6.99
N ALA A 26 6.59 -1.66 7.08
CA ALA A 26 7.58 -0.58 7.13
C ALA A 26 7.58 0.26 5.83
N ALA A 27 7.41 -0.40 4.68
CA ALA A 27 7.29 0.30 3.39
C ALA A 27 6.01 1.14 3.31
N ALA A 28 4.87 0.59 3.71
CA ALA A 28 3.60 1.33 3.76
C ALA A 28 3.69 2.55 4.69
N ALA A 29 4.31 2.41 5.87
CA ALA A 29 4.50 3.50 6.81
C ALA A 29 5.40 4.63 6.25
N ARG A 30 6.47 4.28 5.51
CA ARG A 30 7.33 5.27 4.84
C ARG A 30 6.56 6.05 3.77
N LEU A 31 5.74 5.37 2.97
CA LEU A 31 4.88 6.05 2.00
C LEU A 31 3.83 6.93 2.69
N GLN A 32 3.21 6.46 3.78
CA GLN A 32 2.24 7.23 4.57
C GLN A 32 2.84 8.55 5.07
N ALA A 33 4.10 8.52 5.52
CA ALA A 33 4.81 9.72 5.98
C ALA A 33 5.08 10.72 4.85
N ALA A 34 5.31 10.24 3.61
CA ALA A 34 5.51 11.09 2.44
C ALA A 34 4.19 11.65 1.86
N HIS A 35 3.07 10.98 2.12
CA HIS A 35 1.74 11.32 1.58
C HIS A 35 0.72 11.51 2.72
N PRO A 36 0.78 12.62 3.48
CA PRO A 36 -0.02 12.80 4.70
C PRO A 36 -1.54 12.93 4.46
N ARG A 37 -1.98 13.13 3.21
CA ARG A 37 -3.40 13.20 2.82
C ARG A 37 -3.93 11.91 2.22
N THR A 38 -3.14 10.84 2.24
CA THR A 38 -3.48 9.55 1.65
C THR A 38 -3.40 8.49 2.73
N LEU A 39 -4.42 7.66 2.89
CA LEU A 39 -4.39 6.50 3.77
C LEU A 39 -3.67 5.35 3.06
N ILE A 40 -2.58 4.82 3.62
CA ILE A 40 -1.76 3.79 2.98
C ILE A 40 -1.62 2.59 3.92
N TRP A 41 -1.84 1.37 3.40
CA TRP A 41 -1.68 0.14 4.18
C TRP A 41 -1.20 -1.05 3.35
N TYR A 42 -0.66 -2.06 4.04
CA TYR A 42 -0.25 -3.34 3.48
C TYR A 42 -1.23 -4.44 3.91
N GLY A 43 -1.80 -5.17 2.95
CA GLY A 43 -2.67 -6.31 3.22
C GLY A 43 -1.85 -7.58 3.38
N GLU A 44 -1.76 -8.13 4.60
CA GLU A 44 -0.99 -9.37 4.84
C GLU A 44 -1.54 -10.57 4.07
N THR A 45 -2.87 -10.69 3.94
CA THR A 45 -3.52 -11.80 3.23
C THR A 45 -3.28 -11.74 1.71
N SER A 46 -3.33 -10.55 1.12
CA SER A 46 -3.14 -10.37 -0.33
C SER A 46 -1.68 -10.17 -0.73
N GLY A 47 -0.85 -9.70 0.20
CA GLY A 47 0.51 -9.25 -0.08
C GLY A 47 0.58 -7.93 -0.84
N TRP A 48 -0.52 -7.17 -0.90
CA TRP A 48 -0.64 -5.97 -1.74
C TRP A 48 -0.56 -4.67 -0.93
N PHE A 49 -0.28 -3.59 -1.65
CA PHE A 49 -0.35 -2.24 -1.11
C PHE A 49 -1.61 -1.54 -1.61
N TYR A 50 -2.18 -0.75 -0.72
CA TYR A 50 -3.39 0.00 -0.95
C TYR A 50 -3.15 1.45 -0.54
N ALA A 51 -3.71 2.37 -1.31
CA ALA A 51 -3.73 3.78 -0.97
C ALA A 51 -5.12 4.35 -1.21
N MET A 52 -5.61 5.22 -0.34
CA MET A 52 -6.89 5.90 -0.53
C MET A 52 -6.72 7.39 -0.28
N ASP A 53 -7.19 8.21 -1.22
CA ASP A 53 -7.31 9.65 -1.06
C ASP A 53 -8.72 10.11 -1.47
N THR A 54 -8.97 11.42 -1.50
CA THR A 54 -10.26 11.99 -1.91
C THR A 54 -10.64 11.71 -3.36
N SER A 55 -9.71 11.20 -4.19
CA SER A 55 -9.94 10.79 -5.58
C SER A 55 -10.11 9.27 -5.75
N GLY A 56 -10.17 8.52 -4.64
CA GLY A 56 -10.48 7.08 -4.63
C GLY A 56 -9.32 6.19 -4.19
N LEU A 57 -9.49 4.87 -4.37
CA LEU A 57 -8.63 3.81 -3.85
C LEU A 57 -7.73 3.17 -4.93
N PRO A 58 -6.48 3.64 -5.10
CA PRO A 58 -5.44 2.87 -5.77
C PRO A 58 -5.11 1.54 -5.08
N ILE A 59 -4.99 0.46 -5.86
CA ILE A 59 -4.60 -0.88 -5.39
C ILE A 59 -3.45 -1.37 -6.27
N SER A 60 -2.37 -1.89 -5.67
CA SER A 60 -1.30 -2.52 -6.43
C SER A 60 -0.61 -3.66 -5.68
N PRO A 61 -0.28 -4.78 -6.36
CA PRO A 61 0.55 -5.83 -5.79
C PRO A 61 2.01 -5.40 -5.57
N ARG A 62 2.46 -4.27 -6.15
CA ARG A 62 3.85 -3.82 -6.06
C ARG A 62 3.98 -2.41 -5.52
N LEU A 63 4.96 -2.23 -4.63
CA LEU A 63 5.23 -0.97 -3.95
C LEU A 63 5.62 0.16 -4.91
N ASP A 64 6.45 -0.13 -5.89
CA ASP A 64 6.96 0.83 -6.89
C ASP A 64 5.83 1.36 -7.79
N THR A 65 4.89 0.49 -8.16
CA THR A 65 3.72 0.88 -8.93
C THR A 65 2.82 1.80 -8.11
N LEU A 66 2.57 1.48 -6.83
CA LEU A 66 1.82 2.37 -5.95
C LEU A 66 2.52 3.71 -5.74
N ALA A 67 3.84 3.70 -5.47
CA ALA A 67 4.63 4.91 -5.27
C ALA A 67 4.60 5.83 -6.49
N ARG A 68 4.68 5.28 -7.71
CA ARG A 68 4.59 6.05 -8.95
C ARG A 68 3.23 6.73 -9.11
N LEU A 69 2.14 6.00 -8.84
CA LEU A 69 0.78 6.55 -8.90
C LEU A 69 0.58 7.69 -7.90
N LEU A 70 1.09 7.51 -6.68
CA LEU A 70 1.02 8.54 -5.64
C LEU A 70 1.85 9.78 -6.01
N TRP A 71 3.02 9.61 -6.61
CA TRP A 71 3.84 10.72 -7.09
C TRP A 71 3.15 11.51 -8.21
N GLN A 72 2.52 10.82 -9.17
CA GLN A 72 1.76 11.47 -10.25
C GLN A 72 0.60 12.29 -9.68
N ARG A 73 -0.16 11.72 -8.73
CA ARG A 73 -1.30 12.38 -8.09
C ARG A 73 -0.91 13.55 -7.19
N ALA A 74 0.25 13.49 -6.54
CA ALA A 74 0.78 14.58 -5.73
C ALA A 74 1.26 15.79 -6.56
N GLY A 75 1.13 15.76 -7.89
CA GLY A 75 1.51 16.85 -8.77
C GLY A 75 2.96 16.78 -9.23
N GLY A 76 3.52 15.57 -9.43
CA GLY A 76 4.81 15.37 -10.09
C GLY A 76 4.96 16.08 -11.46
N HIS A 77 3.85 16.50 -12.08
CA HIS A 77 3.82 17.34 -13.28
C HIS A 77 3.90 18.86 -13.02
N HIS A 78 3.61 19.35 -11.81
CA HIS A 78 3.51 20.79 -11.51
C HIS A 78 4.82 21.48 -11.08
N ARG A 79 5.95 20.77 -11.08
CA ARG A 79 7.24 21.33 -10.61
C ARG A 79 8.33 21.41 -11.69
N GLY A 80 7.95 21.40 -12.97
CA GLY A 80 8.87 21.40 -14.11
C GLY A 80 8.64 22.49 -15.17
N VAL A 81 7.67 23.40 -15.03
CA VAL A 81 7.45 24.51 -15.98
C VAL A 81 7.14 25.77 -15.20
N GLY A 82 8.21 26.50 -14.86
CA GLY A 82 8.12 27.75 -14.12
C GLY A 82 9.50 28.32 -13.78
N ALA A 83 10.48 28.13 -14.67
CA ALA A 83 11.66 28.98 -14.69
C ALA A 83 11.31 30.17 -15.59
N ARG A 84 11.22 31.34 -14.95
CA ARG A 84 11.22 32.65 -15.60
C ARG A 84 12.44 32.85 -16.47
#